data_AF-A0AAW5LQ13-F1
#
_entry.id   AF-A0AAW5LQ13-F1
#
_cell.length_a   1.000
_cell.length_b   1.000
_cell.length_c   1.000
_cell.angle_alpha   90.00
_cell.angle_beta   90.00
_cell.angle_gamma   90.00
#
_symmetry.space_group_name_H-M   'P 1'
#
loop_
_entity.id
_entity.type
_entity.pdbx_description
1 polymer ?
#
loop_
_entity_poly.entity_id
_entity_poly.type
_entity_poly.pdbx_seq_one_letter_code
_entity_poly.pdbx_strand_id
1 'polypeptide(L)'
;MNDCDLKDFVGKNFADELPDDDSKIMIHFHTMILELGSIIAALEIVKIVNDEWHDRVVQSSIRYDIVRNVTYESLFYRVVFGITKIFDVREKNGIFKILSKLRHSTKDRSLLSILSTIQEGIDKEQKNIDEIKLLRDKLLAHLDKEMVFSTERLDIGILYYYFEAIEIKSIYTACIELYNALYRDNQQQVELPKREIILKRFFLEE
;
A
#
# COMPACT_ATOMS: atom_id res chain seq x y z
N MET A 1 33.55 -11.77 -6.10
CA MET A 1 32.51 -10.90 -5.52
C MET A 1 33.15 -10.20 -4.35
N ASN A 2 33.16 -8.87 -4.32
CA ASN A 2 33.57 -8.17 -3.10
C ASN A 2 32.58 -8.56 -1.99
N ASP A 3 33.10 -8.99 -0.85
CA ASP A 3 32.31 -9.22 0.35
C ASP A 3 31.69 -7.88 0.75
N CYS A 4 30.44 -7.63 0.35
CA CYS A 4 29.67 -6.54 0.93
C CYS A 4 29.37 -6.91 2.38
N ASP A 5 29.94 -6.16 3.32
CA ASP A 5 29.61 -6.32 4.74
C ASP A 5 28.15 -5.85 4.92
N LEU A 6 27.34 -6.62 5.67
CA LEU A 6 25.99 -6.22 6.05
C LEU A 6 25.98 -4.82 6.70
N LYS A 7 27.06 -4.46 7.40
CA LYS A 7 27.25 -3.13 7.99
C LYS A 7 27.28 -2.01 6.96
N ASP A 8 27.76 -2.28 5.75
CA ASP A 8 27.78 -1.29 4.65
C ASP A 8 26.38 -0.97 4.13
N PHE A 9 25.40 -1.84 4.39
CA PHE A 9 23.99 -1.61 4.08
C PHE A 9 23.21 -1.01 5.26
N VAL A 10 23.49 -1.47 6.49
CA VAL A 10 22.76 -1.06 7.70
C VAL A 10 23.21 0.32 8.21
N GLY A 11 24.45 0.74 7.92
CA GLY A 11 25.03 2.00 8.38
C GLY A 11 24.78 3.23 7.49
N LYS A 12 24.12 3.06 6.33
CA LYS A 12 23.85 4.19 5.42
C LYS A 12 22.72 5.06 5.97
N ASN A 13 23.12 6.06 6.75
CA ASN A 13 22.24 7.09 7.25
C ASN A 13 22.27 8.31 6.31
N PHE A 14 21.26 8.45 5.47
CA PHE A 14 21.12 9.63 4.60
C PHE A 14 20.67 10.89 5.37
N ALA A 15 20.48 10.82 6.70
CA ALA A 15 20.11 11.99 7.50
C ALA A 15 21.18 13.08 7.49
N ASP A 16 22.44 12.73 7.25
CA ASP A 16 23.56 13.68 7.17
C ASP A 16 23.53 14.50 5.86
N GLU A 17 22.75 14.04 4.86
CA GLU A 17 22.51 14.77 3.60
C GLU A 17 21.37 15.80 3.73
N LEU A 18 20.65 15.81 4.85
CA LEU A 18 19.47 16.65 5.06
C LEU A 18 19.80 17.90 5.88
N PRO A 19 19.33 19.08 5.47
CA PRO A 19 19.70 20.34 6.11
C PRO A 19 19.06 20.52 7.50
N ASP A 20 17.93 19.87 7.77
CA ASP A 20 17.17 19.99 9.01
C ASP A 20 16.20 18.82 9.25
N ASP A 21 15.57 18.83 10.42
CA ASP A 21 14.57 17.83 10.82
C ASP A 21 13.24 17.97 10.07
N ASP A 22 12.94 19.13 9.48
CA ASP A 22 11.73 19.34 8.69
C ASP A 22 11.84 18.67 7.31
N SER A 23 13.04 18.70 6.73
CA SER A 23 13.40 17.97 5.50
C SER A 23 13.23 16.45 5.68
N LYS A 24 13.53 15.92 6.87
CA LYS A 24 13.28 14.50 7.20
C LYS A 24 11.80 14.16 7.16
N ILE A 25 10.94 15.04 7.73
CA ILE A 25 9.49 14.84 7.72
C ILE A 25 8.97 14.93 6.29
N MET A 26 9.43 15.91 5.53
CA MET A 26 9.04 16.11 4.14
C MET A 26 9.32 14.88 3.28
N ILE A 27 10.55 14.35 3.35
CA ILE A 27 10.94 13.15 2.59
C ILE A 27 10.16 11.93 3.05
N HIS A 28 10.00 11.77 4.37
CA HIS A 28 9.21 10.65 4.92
C HIS A 28 7.76 10.72 4.45
N PHE A 29 7.14 11.90 4.49
CA PHE A 29 5.77 12.09 4.05
C PHE A 29 5.63 11.93 2.53
N HIS A 30 6.54 12.50 1.75
CA HIS A 30 6.57 12.32 0.29
C HIS A 30 6.68 10.84 -0.09
N THR A 31 7.60 10.10 0.55
CA THR A 31 7.76 8.65 0.33
C THR A 31 6.47 7.90 0.65
N MET A 32 5.78 8.26 1.74
CA MET A 32 4.51 7.65 2.11
C MET A 32 3.41 7.93 1.05
N ILE A 33 3.37 9.14 0.49
CA ILE A 33 2.42 9.49 -0.59
C ILE A 33 2.69 8.65 -1.84
N LEU A 34 3.95 8.46 -2.23
CA LEU A 34 4.31 7.60 -3.36
C LEU A 34 3.91 6.13 -3.12
N GLU A 35 4.07 5.65 -1.90
CA GLU A 35 3.64 4.30 -1.50
C GLU A 35 2.11 4.17 -1.52
N LEU A 36 1.36 5.16 -1.02
CA LEU A 36 -0.10 5.21 -1.14
C LEU A 36 -0.55 5.23 -2.60
N GLY A 37 0.08 6.04 -3.46
CA GLY A 37 -0.20 6.05 -4.89
C GLY A 37 0.03 4.67 -5.53
N SER A 38 1.11 3.99 -5.16
CA SER A 38 1.38 2.63 -5.63
C SER A 38 0.33 1.62 -5.15
N ILE A 39 -0.15 1.72 -3.90
CA ILE A 39 -1.22 0.88 -3.36
C ILE A 39 -2.51 1.10 -4.13
N ILE A 40 -2.88 2.36 -4.37
CA ILE A 40 -4.09 2.75 -5.11
C ILE A 40 -4.06 2.22 -6.55
N ALA A 41 -2.92 2.33 -7.24
CA ALA A 41 -2.75 1.76 -8.57
C ALA A 41 -2.85 0.22 -8.54
N ALA A 42 -2.23 -0.44 -7.57
CA ALA A 42 -2.31 -1.90 -7.44
C ALA A 42 -3.73 -2.39 -7.16
N LEU A 43 -4.49 -1.69 -6.30
CA LEU A 43 -5.90 -1.99 -6.02
C LEU A 43 -6.76 -1.90 -7.28
N GLU A 44 -6.57 -0.85 -8.10
CA GLU A 44 -7.30 -0.69 -9.36
C GLU A 44 -6.99 -1.83 -10.34
N ILE A 45 -5.71 -2.22 -10.45
CA ILE A 45 -5.30 -3.35 -11.30
C ILE A 45 -5.94 -4.65 -10.78
N VAL A 46 -5.87 -4.92 -9.47
CA VAL A 46 -6.45 -6.11 -8.86
C VAL A 46 -7.94 -6.20 -9.16
N LYS A 47 -8.69 -5.09 -8.98
CA LYS A 47 -10.12 -5.04 -9.27
C LYS A 47 -10.41 -5.40 -10.73
N ILE A 48 -9.76 -4.72 -11.68
CA ILE A 48 -9.96 -4.95 -13.11
C ILE A 48 -9.64 -6.39 -13.51
N VAL A 49 -8.52 -6.93 -13.01
CA VAL A 49 -8.10 -8.30 -13.32
C VAL A 49 -9.05 -9.31 -12.69
N ASN A 50 -9.51 -9.09 -11.45
CA ASN A 50 -10.43 -9.99 -10.76
C ASN A 50 -11.78 -10.07 -11.47
N ASP A 51 -12.35 -8.91 -11.86
CA ASP A 51 -13.60 -8.83 -12.61
C ASP A 51 -13.49 -9.58 -13.95
N GLU A 52 -12.44 -9.32 -14.72
CA GLU A 52 -12.22 -9.97 -16.02
C GLU A 52 -11.97 -11.47 -15.87
N TRP A 53 -11.20 -11.87 -14.87
CA TRP A 53 -10.90 -13.28 -14.61
C TRP A 53 -12.19 -14.04 -14.28
N HIS A 54 -13.06 -13.46 -13.45
CA HIS A 54 -14.36 -14.04 -13.13
C HIS A 54 -15.18 -14.29 -14.40
N ASP A 55 -15.32 -13.28 -15.27
CA ASP A 55 -16.07 -13.37 -16.52
C ASP A 55 -15.53 -14.48 -17.44
N ARG A 56 -14.21 -14.58 -17.59
CA ARG A 56 -13.58 -15.59 -18.44
C ARG A 56 -13.70 -17.01 -17.91
N VAL A 57 -13.64 -17.18 -16.59
CA VAL A 57 -13.87 -18.48 -15.96
C VAL A 57 -15.30 -18.94 -16.20
N VAL A 58 -16.28 -18.06 -16.02
CA VAL A 58 -17.70 -18.35 -16.31
C VAL A 58 -17.90 -18.76 -17.78
N GLN A 59 -17.18 -18.11 -18.69
CA GLN A 59 -17.23 -18.40 -20.13
C GLN A 59 -16.34 -19.57 -20.57
N SER A 60 -15.58 -20.21 -19.66
CA SER A 60 -14.59 -21.24 -19.99
C SER A 60 -13.56 -20.80 -21.06
N SER A 61 -13.27 -19.50 -21.14
CA SER A 61 -12.44 -18.88 -22.19
C SER A 61 -10.98 -18.66 -21.78
N ILE A 62 -10.59 -19.18 -20.60
CA ILE A 62 -9.26 -18.94 -20.01
C ILE A 62 -8.60 -20.25 -19.58
N ARG A 63 -7.30 -20.36 -19.87
CA ARG A 63 -6.43 -21.45 -19.39
C ARG A 63 -5.56 -20.96 -18.25
N TYR A 64 -5.07 -21.90 -17.44
CA TYR A 64 -4.09 -21.60 -16.41
C TYR A 64 -2.79 -21.07 -17.03
N ASP A 65 -2.28 -19.95 -16.50
CA ASP A 65 -1.01 -19.36 -16.90
C ASP A 65 -0.21 -18.98 -15.66
N ILE A 66 1.02 -19.50 -15.52
CA ILE A 66 1.84 -19.33 -14.32
C ILE A 66 2.22 -17.86 -14.13
N VAL A 67 2.62 -17.17 -15.19
CA VAL A 67 3.12 -15.78 -15.10
C VAL A 67 1.99 -14.85 -14.65
N ARG A 68 0.80 -15.00 -15.20
CA ARG A 68 -0.39 -14.25 -14.83
C ARG A 68 -0.77 -14.49 -13.37
N ASN A 69 -0.78 -15.75 -12.91
CA ASN A 69 -1.09 -16.07 -11.51
C ASN A 69 -0.06 -15.45 -10.56
N VAL A 70 1.24 -15.64 -10.80
CA VAL A 70 2.31 -15.08 -9.95
C VAL A 70 2.26 -13.55 -9.92
N THR A 71 2.00 -12.92 -11.07
CA THR A 71 1.86 -11.46 -11.16
C THR A 71 0.64 -10.98 -10.37
N TYR A 72 -0.48 -11.69 -10.48
CA TYR A 72 -1.71 -11.40 -9.71
C TYR A 72 -1.46 -11.51 -8.20
N GLU A 73 -0.89 -12.62 -7.73
CA GLU A 73 -0.56 -12.80 -6.31
C GLU A 73 0.41 -11.73 -5.81
N SER A 74 1.39 -11.33 -6.63
CA SER A 74 2.34 -10.27 -6.28
C SER A 74 1.67 -8.92 -6.02
N LEU A 75 0.58 -8.60 -6.72
CA LEU A 75 -0.19 -7.38 -6.48
C LEU A 75 -0.88 -7.41 -5.10
N PHE A 76 -1.41 -8.56 -4.70
CA PHE A 76 -2.00 -8.73 -3.37
C PHE A 76 -0.96 -8.47 -2.29
N TYR A 77 0.21 -9.09 -2.39
CA TYR A 77 1.30 -8.83 -1.46
C TYR A 77 1.71 -7.36 -1.43
N ARG A 78 1.79 -6.70 -2.59
CA ARG A 78 2.10 -5.26 -2.67
C ARG A 78 1.10 -4.43 -1.87
N VAL A 79 -0.19 -4.70 -2.01
CA VAL A 79 -1.25 -4.00 -1.26
C VAL A 79 -1.18 -4.32 0.23
N VAL A 80 -1.08 -5.60 0.62
CA VAL A 80 -1.01 -6.01 2.03
C VAL A 80 0.19 -5.39 2.76
N PHE A 81 1.39 -5.51 2.19
CA PHE A 81 2.58 -4.93 2.79
C PHE A 81 2.51 -3.40 2.82
N GLY A 82 1.99 -2.78 1.76
CA GLY A 82 1.78 -1.34 1.72
C GLY A 82 0.84 -0.85 2.83
N ILE A 83 -0.34 -1.45 2.95
CA ILE A 83 -1.34 -1.10 3.98
C ILE A 83 -0.74 -1.26 5.38
N THR A 84 -0.12 -2.41 5.66
CA THR A 84 0.42 -2.68 7.00
C THR A 84 1.64 -1.82 7.32
N LYS A 85 2.48 -1.47 6.34
CA LYS A 85 3.62 -0.56 6.51
C LYS A 85 3.18 0.87 6.86
N ILE A 86 2.08 1.33 6.27
CA ILE A 86 1.63 2.73 6.41
C ILE A 86 0.70 2.89 7.61
N PHE A 87 -0.24 1.97 7.79
CA PHE A 87 -1.38 2.13 8.70
C PHE A 87 -1.35 1.24 9.95
N ASP A 88 -0.34 0.39 10.17
CA ASP A 88 -0.22 -0.31 11.46
C ASP A 88 0.21 0.69 12.55
N VAL A 89 -0.59 0.84 13.61
CA VAL A 89 -0.32 1.72 14.75
C VAL A 89 1.03 1.42 15.41
N ARG A 90 1.50 0.17 15.34
CA ARG A 90 2.78 -0.26 15.91
C ARG A 90 3.99 0.14 15.06
N GLU A 91 3.76 0.53 13.80
CA GLU A 91 4.85 0.94 12.91
C GLU A 91 5.39 2.30 13.31
N LYS A 92 6.63 2.28 13.82
CA LYS A 92 7.34 3.47 14.30
C LYS A 92 7.59 4.52 13.23
N ASN A 93 7.37 4.20 11.96
CA ASN A 93 7.55 5.08 10.82
C ASN A 93 6.31 5.10 9.90
N GLY A 94 5.15 4.71 10.42
CA GLY A 94 3.87 4.82 9.70
C GLY A 94 3.27 6.23 9.74
N ILE A 95 2.07 6.36 9.20
CA ILE A 95 1.34 7.64 9.07
C ILE A 95 1.10 8.33 10.41
N PHE A 96 0.82 7.58 11.48
CA PHE A 96 0.52 8.12 12.80
C PHE A 96 1.64 8.98 13.38
N LYS A 97 2.91 8.65 13.06
CA LYS A 97 4.06 9.45 13.52
C LYS A 97 4.11 10.81 12.82
N ILE A 98 3.82 10.84 11.52
CA ILE A 98 3.75 12.08 10.76
C ILE A 98 2.59 12.94 11.29
N LEU A 99 1.41 12.34 11.44
CA LEU A 99 0.24 13.05 11.98
C LEU A 99 0.48 13.60 13.38
N SER A 100 1.05 12.80 14.28
CA SER A 100 1.38 13.22 15.64
C SER A 100 2.39 14.38 15.64
N LYS A 101 3.49 14.27 14.89
CA LYS A 101 4.51 15.32 14.83
C LYS A 101 3.95 16.63 14.28
N LEU A 102 3.19 16.57 13.17
CA LEU A 102 2.58 17.75 12.56
C LEU A 102 1.52 18.39 13.47
N ARG A 103 0.70 17.58 14.15
CA ARG A 103 -0.31 18.08 15.10
C ARG A 103 0.32 18.83 16.28
N HIS A 104 1.51 18.43 16.71
CA HIS A 104 2.24 19.12 17.77
C HIS A 104 2.99 20.37 17.29
N SER A 105 3.40 20.43 16.02
CA SER A 105 4.18 21.55 15.48
C SER A 105 3.34 22.65 14.86
N THR A 106 2.13 22.37 14.37
CA THR A 106 1.27 23.36 13.72
C THR A 106 0.20 23.95 14.64
N LYS A 107 -0.08 25.24 14.45
CA LYS A 107 -1.23 25.96 15.05
C LYS A 107 -2.27 26.39 14.02
N ASP A 108 -2.02 26.09 12.74
CA ASP A 108 -2.92 26.46 11.65
C ASP A 108 -4.19 25.60 11.70
N ARG A 109 -5.35 26.27 11.76
CA ARG A 109 -6.65 25.60 11.82
C ARG A 109 -6.98 24.81 10.55
N SER A 110 -6.54 25.26 9.37
CA SER A 110 -6.79 24.53 8.13
C SER A 110 -6.00 23.22 8.11
N LEU A 111 -4.72 23.27 8.45
CA LEU A 111 -3.87 22.08 8.56
C LEU A 111 -4.38 21.11 9.64
N LEU A 112 -4.79 21.63 10.80
CA LEU A 112 -5.38 20.80 11.85
C LEU A 112 -6.68 20.11 11.39
N SER A 113 -7.50 20.78 10.57
CA SER A 113 -8.70 20.18 9.98
C SER A 113 -8.35 19.01 9.06
N ILE A 114 -7.39 19.19 8.16
CA ILE A 114 -6.95 18.12 7.24
C ILE A 114 -6.36 16.95 8.02
N LEU A 115 -5.53 17.22 9.03
CA LEU A 115 -4.96 16.20 9.92
C LEU A 115 -6.05 15.39 10.66
N SER A 116 -7.13 16.03 11.08
CA SER A 116 -8.27 15.34 11.70
C SER A 116 -9.01 14.47 10.70
N THR A 117 -9.26 14.95 9.47
CA THR A 117 -9.88 14.16 8.40
C THR A 117 -9.08 12.90 8.08
N ILE A 118 -7.75 13.00 8.01
CA ILE A 118 -6.88 11.84 7.79
C ILE A 118 -7.00 10.85 8.96
N GLN A 119 -6.93 11.34 10.20
CA GLN A 119 -7.03 10.50 11.39
C GLN A 119 -8.37 9.76 11.46
N GLU A 120 -9.49 10.48 11.27
CA GLU A 120 -10.84 9.91 11.27
C GLU A 120 -11.01 8.85 10.18
N GLY A 121 -10.46 9.11 8.98
CA GLY A 121 -10.44 8.13 7.89
C GLY A 121 -9.71 6.85 8.27
N ILE A 122 -8.53 6.97 8.91
CA ILE A 122 -7.77 5.79 9.37
C ILE A 122 -8.53 5.05 10.48
N ASP A 123 -9.08 5.78 11.46
CA ASP A 123 -9.79 5.19 12.60
C ASP A 123 -11.02 4.38 12.13
N LYS A 124 -11.73 4.86 11.09
CA LYS A 124 -12.84 4.14 10.46
C LYS A 124 -12.40 2.80 9.87
N GLU A 125 -11.21 2.75 9.28
CA GLU A 125 -10.68 1.58 8.59
C GLU A 125 -9.85 0.64 9.47
N GLN A 126 -9.65 0.99 10.74
CA GLN A 126 -8.74 0.27 11.65
C GLN A 126 -9.07 -1.23 11.74
N LYS A 127 -10.35 -1.59 11.77
CA LYS A 127 -10.78 -2.99 11.78
C LYS A 127 -10.30 -3.74 10.53
N ASN A 128 -10.48 -3.15 9.35
CA ASN A 128 -10.06 -3.77 8.08
C ASN A 128 -8.54 -3.89 8.00
N ILE A 129 -7.81 -2.88 8.49
CA ILE A 129 -6.34 -2.88 8.56
C ILE A 129 -5.83 -4.02 9.47
N ASP A 130 -6.45 -4.22 10.64
CA ASP A 130 -6.08 -5.28 11.58
C ASP A 130 -6.36 -6.69 11.02
N GLU A 131 -7.45 -6.86 10.26
CA GLU A 131 -7.74 -8.12 9.57
C GLU A 131 -6.75 -8.40 8.44
N ILE A 132 -6.42 -7.40 7.60
CA ILE A 132 -5.39 -7.53 6.53
C ILE A 132 -4.05 -7.95 7.13
N LYS A 133 -3.70 -7.39 8.29
CA LYS A 133 -2.49 -7.71 9.04
C LYS A 133 -2.50 -9.14 9.59
N LEU A 134 -3.62 -9.59 10.15
CA LEU A 134 -3.77 -10.98 10.58
C LEU A 134 -3.59 -11.95 9.39
N LEU A 135 -4.19 -11.62 8.24
CA LEU A 135 -4.07 -12.41 7.02
C LEU A 135 -2.66 -12.38 6.46
N ARG A 136 -1.95 -11.24 6.50
CA ARG A 136 -0.53 -11.14 6.15
C ARG A 136 0.30 -12.15 6.96
N ASP A 137 0.11 -12.18 8.27
CA ASP A 137 0.90 -13.04 9.15
C ASP A 137 0.62 -14.52 8.87
N LYS A 138 -0.65 -14.87 8.58
CA LYS A 138 -1.02 -16.22 8.10
C LYS A 138 -0.42 -16.55 6.73
N LEU A 139 -0.44 -15.59 5.79
CA LEU A 139 0.12 -15.75 4.45
C LEU A 139 1.64 -15.99 4.50
N LEU A 140 2.34 -15.29 5.38
CA LEU A 140 3.76 -15.50 5.63
C LEU A 140 4.05 -16.86 6.27
N ALA A 141 3.11 -17.37 7.09
CA ALA A 141 3.21 -18.69 7.69
C ALA A 141 2.94 -19.85 6.71
N HIS A 142 2.47 -19.60 5.48
CA HIS A 142 2.26 -20.68 4.49
C HIS A 142 3.53 -21.34 3.96
N LEU A 143 4.71 -20.80 4.28
CA LEU A 143 5.99 -21.48 4.05
C LEU A 143 6.44 -22.35 5.24
N ASP A 144 5.67 -22.35 6.34
CA ASP A 144 5.89 -23.28 7.45
C ASP A 144 5.56 -24.71 7.00
N LYS A 145 6.45 -25.65 7.35
CA LYS A 145 6.39 -27.06 6.94
C LYS A 145 5.04 -27.69 7.28
N GLU A 146 4.40 -27.30 8.38
CA GLU A 146 3.09 -27.85 8.76
C GLU A 146 1.94 -27.25 7.95
N MET A 147 2.04 -25.97 7.56
CA MET A 147 1.02 -25.25 6.79
C MET A 147 1.10 -25.53 5.29
N VAL A 148 2.29 -25.84 4.75
CA VAL A 148 2.48 -26.23 3.34
C VAL A 148 1.72 -27.51 3.01
N PHE A 149 1.57 -28.42 3.97
CA PHE A 149 0.91 -29.73 3.79
C PHE A 149 -0.51 -29.80 4.38
N SER A 150 -1.03 -28.72 4.98
CA SER A 150 -2.39 -28.72 5.51
C SER A 150 -3.41 -28.36 4.43
N THR A 151 -4.65 -28.84 4.58
CA THR A 151 -5.80 -28.43 3.74
C THR A 151 -6.25 -26.99 3.99
N GLU A 152 -5.59 -26.27 4.90
CA GLU A 152 -5.91 -24.90 5.35
C GLU A 152 -5.05 -23.84 4.66
N ARG A 153 -4.57 -24.09 3.44
CA ARG A 153 -3.90 -23.06 2.66
C ARG A 153 -4.88 -21.93 2.40
N LEU A 154 -4.58 -20.74 2.91
CA LEU A 154 -5.41 -19.56 2.75
C LEU A 154 -5.33 -19.14 1.28
N ASP A 155 -6.48 -19.05 0.63
CA ASP A 155 -6.57 -18.44 -0.68
C ASP A 155 -6.30 -16.93 -0.53
N ILE A 156 -5.30 -16.43 -1.25
CA ILE A 156 -4.93 -15.01 -1.22
C ILE A 156 -6.09 -14.11 -1.67
N GLY A 157 -7.03 -14.63 -2.45
CA GLY A 157 -8.25 -13.95 -2.87
C GLY A 157 -9.14 -13.50 -1.70
N ILE A 158 -9.03 -14.09 -0.51
CA ILE A 158 -9.77 -13.62 0.68
C ILE A 158 -9.45 -12.16 1.03
N LEU A 159 -8.24 -11.69 0.72
CA LEU A 159 -7.84 -10.30 0.94
C LEU A 159 -8.63 -9.33 0.06
N TYR A 160 -9.15 -9.78 -1.09
CA TYR A 160 -9.90 -8.93 -2.00
C TYR A 160 -11.15 -8.36 -1.31
N TYR A 161 -11.82 -9.17 -0.49
CA TYR A 161 -12.95 -8.73 0.33
C TYR A 161 -12.60 -7.51 1.20
N TYR A 162 -11.42 -7.53 1.83
CA TYR A 162 -10.96 -6.42 2.67
C TYR A 162 -10.46 -5.23 1.86
N PHE A 163 -9.89 -5.48 0.67
CA PHE A 163 -9.47 -4.44 -0.26
C PHE A 163 -10.65 -3.66 -0.84
N GLU A 164 -11.77 -4.32 -1.10
CA GLU A 164 -13.00 -3.65 -1.55
C GLU A 164 -13.67 -2.85 -0.42
N ALA A 165 -13.53 -3.31 0.82
CA ALA A 165 -14.13 -2.66 1.98
C ALA A 165 -13.39 -1.39 2.44
N ILE A 166 -12.10 -1.25 2.12
CA ILE A 166 -11.25 -0.20 2.67
C ILE A 166 -11.25 1.08 1.81
N GLU A 167 -11.61 2.22 2.40
CA GLU A 167 -11.65 3.52 1.68
C GLU A 167 -10.31 4.27 1.68
N ILE A 168 -9.20 3.62 1.29
CA ILE A 168 -7.85 4.25 1.30
C ILE A 168 -7.76 5.48 0.40
N LYS A 169 -8.55 5.54 -0.68
CA LYS A 169 -8.50 6.65 -1.66
C LYS A 169 -8.83 8.01 -1.04
N SER A 170 -9.76 8.06 -0.09
CA SER A 170 -10.11 9.30 0.62
C SER A 170 -8.95 9.77 1.50
N ILE A 171 -8.35 8.83 2.24
CA ILE A 171 -7.16 9.06 3.07
C ILE A 171 -5.98 9.55 2.21
N TYR A 172 -5.75 8.92 1.06
CA TYR A 172 -4.70 9.33 0.11
C TYR A 172 -4.91 10.75 -0.41
N THR A 173 -6.15 11.09 -0.77
CA THR A 173 -6.50 12.44 -1.26
C THR A 173 -6.22 13.49 -0.19
N ALA A 174 -6.64 13.25 1.05
CA ALA A 174 -6.37 14.15 2.17
C ALA A 174 -4.86 14.26 2.48
N CYS A 175 -4.09 13.18 2.32
CA CYS A 175 -2.63 13.23 2.45
C CYS A 175 -1.97 14.13 1.40
N ILE A 176 -2.42 14.08 0.15
CA ILE A 176 -1.92 14.99 -0.90
C ILE A 176 -2.27 16.44 -0.59
N GLU A 177 -3.52 16.69 -0.15
CA GLU A 177 -3.95 18.03 0.25
C GLU A 177 -3.07 18.58 1.38
N LEU A 178 -2.81 17.76 2.40
CA LEU A 178 -1.91 18.12 3.49
C LEU A 178 -0.50 18.41 3.00
N TYR A 179 0.05 17.59 2.10
CA TYR A 179 1.39 17.78 1.56
C TYR A 179 1.53 19.08 0.78
N ASN A 180 0.59 19.35 -0.12
CA ASN A 180 0.58 20.59 -0.91
C ASN A 180 0.40 21.81 -0.01
N ALA A 181 -0.42 21.72 1.04
CA ALA A 181 -0.60 22.80 2.01
C ALA A 181 0.67 23.07 2.83
N LEU A 182 1.41 22.03 3.24
CA LEU A 182 2.64 22.16 4.03
C LEU A 182 3.80 22.71 3.21
N TYR A 183 3.99 22.23 1.98
CA TYR A 183 5.20 22.48 1.20
C TYR A 183 5.00 23.41 0.00
N ARG A 184 3.76 23.92 -0.19
CA ARG A 184 3.38 24.76 -1.35
C ARG A 184 3.74 24.10 -2.68
N ASP A 185 3.62 22.77 -2.71
CA ASP A 185 3.89 21.94 -3.88
C ASP A 185 2.61 21.69 -4.69
N ASN A 186 2.74 21.06 -5.84
CA ASN A 186 1.65 20.63 -6.72
C ASN A 186 1.70 19.11 -6.93
N GLN A 187 1.85 18.36 -5.84
CA GLN A 187 1.78 16.91 -5.87
C GLN A 187 0.40 16.50 -6.39
N GLN A 188 0.38 15.70 -7.45
CA GLN A 188 -0.83 15.19 -8.06
C GLN A 188 -1.14 13.78 -7.57
N GLN A 189 -2.41 13.39 -7.67
CA GLN A 189 -2.81 12.00 -7.50
C GLN A 189 -2.14 11.12 -8.56
N VAL A 190 -1.99 9.83 -8.24
CA VAL A 190 -1.42 8.87 -9.18
C VAL A 190 -2.37 8.73 -10.36
N GLU A 191 -1.83 8.78 -11.58
CA GLU A 191 -2.60 8.43 -12.76
C GLU A 191 -2.83 6.92 -12.76
N LEU A 192 -4.10 6.51 -12.79
CA LEU A 192 -4.45 5.11 -12.80
C LEU A 192 -4.24 4.51 -14.20
N PRO A 193 -3.66 3.31 -14.31
CA PRO A 193 -3.53 2.63 -15.59
C PRO A 193 -4.89 2.35 -16.21
N LYS A 194 -5.02 2.57 -17.52
CA LYS A 194 -6.27 2.32 -18.25
C LYS A 194 -6.62 0.83 -18.26
N ARG A 195 -7.91 0.50 -18.13
CA ARG A 195 -8.42 -0.88 -18.18
C ARG A 195 -7.87 -1.67 -19.37
N GLU A 196 -7.96 -1.13 -20.57
CA GLU A 196 -7.47 -1.79 -21.80
C GLU A 196 -5.98 -2.18 -21.71
N ILE A 197 -5.14 -1.31 -21.15
CA ILE A 197 -3.71 -1.56 -20.99
C ILE A 197 -3.48 -2.69 -19.98
N ILE A 198 -4.23 -2.69 -18.87
CA ILE A 198 -4.16 -3.75 -17.84
C ILE A 198 -4.55 -5.09 -18.44
N LEU A 199 -5.71 -5.14 -19.12
CA LEU A 199 -6.23 -6.37 -19.72
C LEU A 199 -5.27 -6.95 -20.75
N LYS A 200 -4.75 -6.10 -21.66
CA LYS A 200 -3.74 -6.48 -22.64
C LYS A 200 -2.50 -7.10 -21.99
N ARG A 201 -2.03 -6.52 -20.88
CA ARG A 201 -0.84 -7.00 -20.16
C ARG A 201 -1.09 -8.31 -19.41
N PHE A 202 -2.25 -8.48 -18.79
CA PHE A 202 -2.57 -9.65 -17.96
C PHE A 202 -3.06 -10.85 -18.76
N PHE A 203 -3.83 -10.62 -19.82
CA PHE A 203 -4.48 -11.69 -20.58
C PHE A 203 -3.88 -11.91 -21.98
N LEU A 204 -2.80 -11.18 -22.32
CA LEU A 204 -2.06 -11.29 -23.58
C LEU A 204 -2.97 -11.16 -24.82
N GLU A 205 -3.87 -10.18 -24.79
CA GLU A 205 -4.71 -9.85 -25.93
C GLU A 205 -3.88 -9.08 -26.97
N GLU A 206 -3.87 -9.55 -28.22
CA GLU A 206 -3.23 -8.86 -29.34
C GLU A 206 -3.93 -7.53 -29.68
#